data_AF-A0A1M6CX99-F1
#
_entry.id   AF-A0A1M6CX99-F1
#
_cell.length_a   1.000
_cell.length_b   1.000
_cell.length_c   1.000
_cell.angle_alpha   90.00
_cell.angle_beta   90.00
_cell.angle_gamma   90.00
#
_symmetry.space_group_name_H-M   'P 1'
#
loop_
_entity.id
_entity.type
_entity.pdbx_description
1 polymer ?
#
loop_
_entity_poly.entity_id
_entity_poly.type
_entity_poly.pdbx_seq_one_letter_code
_entity_poly.pdbx_strand_id
1 'polypeptide(L)'
;MFLKTFLSFWLFFVCVFVNAQNKRVVDSLLQIIHQKSVADTTLATAFNDIGVEYAISKPLLAKEYIMKSLAISQQNNNPRGIASSYNCLGKVYLYQIEYDTALKYFEKALQVSKKSNHIWEQASALHQIAATHVYSGNYLEGITVLEKSGALFLKKNDSLSYAKSLQTLGVAYKRLGRLSVATKKYLASIKIYKQLNLTTGITHSNYQLGDILLIKKEYRKALPYLNSSLSGLQEMGNFKFILVNHQSLGWCYKELKDYDNAIKHYEKALEIYKNKYPISNSCYALSMLSEIYYDLNQLDKATYYQKKAVLELNSNKKMYKLGKAYTYISMGTLFLKQKKTDSAVFYAQKALKYTRQNGFLRAKMDTYQLLALAAEEKNNNVVALEYFKKLAMLKDSIQELENKTLVYELSAQYEANEKDLKIEQFEKSTKTKRKQIVALMILGVVCIAFLLVGGKILRRKNKQKQKLEEIVERKNKELTTNTLHLLKKNNTLNNVKEKVTDLCNTQDANIYEYRKVLQVINFDKKEDQNWRLFRELFEESHQGFYKEIKNRFPTITSKELRLICLLRLNLSSKEISTFLNISTEGVKKARHRLRKKLKLTIEESLEDYIMSI
;
A
#
# COMPACT_ATOMS: atom_id res chain seq x y z
N MET A 1 3.95 -43.52 39.47
CA MET A 1 3.21 -44.25 38.40
C MET A 1 2.15 -43.37 37.73
N PHE A 2 1.38 -42.58 38.49
CA PHE A 2 0.36 -41.64 37.98
C PHE A 2 0.84 -40.57 36.97
N LEU A 3 2.06 -40.05 37.09
CA LEU A 3 2.55 -39.01 36.18
C LEU A 3 2.88 -39.55 34.77
N LYS A 4 3.30 -40.82 34.66
CA LYS A 4 3.58 -41.46 33.37
C LYS A 4 2.30 -41.84 32.63
N THR A 5 1.27 -42.28 33.34
CA THR A 5 -0.05 -42.57 32.76
C THR A 5 -0.76 -41.29 32.33
N PHE A 6 -0.65 -40.19 33.09
CA PHE A 6 -1.23 -38.90 32.71
C PHE A 6 -0.56 -38.30 31.47
N LEU A 7 0.78 -38.39 31.35
CA LEU A 7 1.51 -37.92 30.17
C LEU A 7 1.20 -38.76 28.93
N SER A 8 1.05 -40.09 29.07
CA SER A 8 0.61 -40.96 27.96
C SER A 8 -0.84 -40.71 27.55
N PHE A 9 -1.72 -40.37 28.49
CA PHE A 9 -3.12 -40.04 28.22
C PHE A 9 -3.25 -38.69 27.48
N TRP A 10 -2.41 -37.72 27.84
CA TRP A 10 -2.36 -36.41 27.20
C TRP A 10 -1.74 -36.48 25.78
N LEU A 11 -0.67 -37.27 25.60
CA LEU A 11 -0.09 -37.57 24.28
C LEU A 11 -1.06 -38.32 23.34
N PHE A 12 -1.91 -39.19 23.90
CA PHE A 12 -2.99 -39.85 23.16
C PHE A 12 -4.07 -38.85 22.71
N PHE A 13 -4.50 -37.94 23.60
CA PHE A 13 -5.48 -36.90 23.27
C PHE A 13 -4.97 -35.93 22.19
N VAL A 14 -3.70 -35.49 22.24
CA VAL A 14 -3.11 -34.62 21.22
C VAL A 14 -2.99 -35.33 19.86
N CYS A 15 -2.71 -36.65 19.85
CA CYS A 15 -2.71 -37.44 18.60
C CYS A 15 -4.12 -37.61 17.99
N VAL A 16 -5.16 -37.74 18.83
CA VAL A 16 -6.56 -37.77 18.37
C VAL A 16 -6.96 -36.42 17.79
N PHE A 17 -6.55 -35.30 18.39
CA PHE A 17 -6.92 -33.96 17.92
C PHE A 17 -6.33 -33.58 16.54
N VAL A 18 -5.10 -33.96 16.20
CA VAL A 18 -4.48 -33.59 14.91
C VAL A 18 -4.95 -34.48 13.75
N ASN A 19 -5.08 -35.79 13.98
CA ASN A 19 -5.76 -36.66 13.02
C ASN A 19 -7.23 -36.25 12.87
N ALA A 20 -7.88 -35.78 13.95
CA ALA A 20 -9.21 -35.20 13.87
C ALA A 20 -9.23 -33.88 13.10
N GLN A 21 -8.19 -33.04 13.12
CA GLN A 21 -8.22 -31.73 12.47
C GLN A 21 -8.10 -31.83 10.93
N ASN A 22 -7.13 -32.60 10.40
CA ASN A 22 -7.05 -32.86 8.96
C ASN A 22 -8.23 -33.70 8.46
N LYS A 23 -8.67 -34.69 9.25
CA LYS A 23 -9.88 -35.44 8.95
C LYS A 23 -11.11 -34.53 8.95
N ARG A 24 -11.22 -33.57 9.87
CA ARG A 24 -12.33 -32.60 9.95
C ARG A 24 -12.33 -31.60 8.80
N VAL A 25 -11.17 -31.19 8.29
CA VAL A 25 -11.08 -30.37 7.06
C VAL A 25 -11.56 -31.17 5.85
N VAL A 26 -11.05 -32.40 5.67
CA VAL A 26 -11.48 -33.27 4.57
C VAL A 26 -12.96 -33.63 4.69
N ASP A 27 -13.44 -33.97 5.89
CA ASP A 27 -14.85 -34.29 6.16
C ASP A 27 -15.75 -33.07 5.88
N SER A 28 -15.33 -31.86 6.28
CA SER A 28 -16.05 -30.61 5.97
C SER A 28 -16.10 -30.33 4.47
N LEU A 29 -15.00 -30.56 3.74
CA LEU A 29 -14.98 -30.37 2.30
C LEU A 29 -15.82 -31.44 1.57
N LEU A 30 -15.80 -32.69 2.06
CA LEU A 30 -16.65 -33.78 1.54
C LEU A 30 -18.13 -33.46 1.75
N GLN A 31 -18.50 -32.86 2.89
CA GLN A 31 -19.86 -32.42 3.14
C GLN A 31 -20.32 -31.38 2.11
N ILE A 32 -19.47 -30.41 1.77
CA ILE A 32 -19.76 -29.40 0.72
C ILE A 32 -19.97 -30.08 -0.64
N ILE A 33 -19.15 -31.07 -0.98
CA ILE A 33 -19.25 -31.77 -2.27
C ILE A 33 -20.51 -32.63 -2.40
N HIS A 34 -21.02 -33.17 -1.29
CA HIS A 34 -22.20 -34.00 -1.26
C HIS A 34 -23.52 -33.23 -1.08
N GLN A 35 -23.47 -31.92 -0.87
CA GLN A 35 -24.65 -31.09 -0.66
C GLN A 35 -25.26 -30.67 -2.02
N LYS A 36 -26.54 -31.01 -2.24
CA LYS A 36 -27.25 -30.80 -3.53
C LYS A 36 -27.44 -29.33 -3.97
N SER A 37 -27.21 -28.35 -3.10
CA SER A 37 -27.56 -26.94 -3.33
C SER A 37 -26.36 -25.98 -3.31
N VAL A 38 -25.15 -26.47 -3.54
CA VAL A 38 -23.92 -25.65 -3.52
C VAL A 38 -23.68 -25.07 -4.92
N ALA A 39 -23.38 -23.77 -4.99
CA ALA A 39 -23.01 -23.12 -6.25
C ALA A 39 -21.80 -23.80 -6.89
N ASP A 40 -21.86 -24.05 -8.19
CA ASP A 40 -20.82 -24.78 -8.94
C ASP A 40 -19.41 -24.22 -8.75
N THR A 41 -19.27 -22.90 -8.57
CA THR A 41 -17.97 -22.27 -8.29
C THR A 41 -17.41 -22.67 -6.94
N THR A 42 -18.27 -22.81 -5.91
CA THR A 42 -17.90 -23.26 -4.56
C THR A 42 -17.60 -24.76 -4.56
N LEU A 43 -18.37 -25.53 -5.34
CA LEU A 43 -18.13 -26.95 -5.55
C LEU A 43 -16.78 -27.20 -6.23
N ALA A 44 -16.47 -26.44 -7.29
CA ALA A 44 -15.17 -26.50 -7.97
C ALA A 44 -14.00 -26.14 -7.03
N THR A 45 -14.14 -25.13 -6.17
CA THR A 45 -13.10 -24.82 -5.18
C THR A 45 -12.92 -25.93 -4.17
N ALA A 46 -14.01 -26.51 -3.64
CA ALA A 46 -13.94 -27.61 -2.68
C ALA A 46 -13.25 -28.84 -3.28
N PHE A 47 -13.54 -29.17 -4.55
CA PHE A 47 -12.86 -30.23 -5.27
C PHE A 47 -11.35 -30.00 -5.43
N ASN A 48 -10.93 -28.76 -5.72
CA ASN A 48 -9.52 -28.40 -5.79
C ASN A 48 -8.85 -28.55 -4.42
N ASP A 49 -9.49 -28.06 -3.35
CA ASP A 49 -8.95 -28.09 -2.00
C ASP A 49 -8.77 -29.52 -1.48
N ILE A 50 -9.77 -30.40 -1.66
CA ILE A 50 -9.63 -31.84 -1.34
C ILE A 50 -8.51 -32.46 -2.16
N GLY A 51 -8.43 -32.11 -3.45
CA GLY A 51 -7.37 -32.58 -4.33
C GLY A 51 -5.98 -32.26 -3.78
N VAL A 52 -5.79 -31.04 -3.27
CA VAL A 52 -4.52 -30.62 -2.65
C VAL A 52 -4.23 -31.38 -1.36
N GLU A 53 -5.24 -31.61 -0.51
CA GLU A 53 -5.09 -32.40 0.73
C GLU A 53 -4.69 -33.86 0.44
N TYR A 54 -5.25 -34.46 -0.60
CA TYR A 54 -4.90 -35.81 -1.02
C TYR A 54 -3.63 -35.90 -1.88
N ALA A 55 -3.02 -34.77 -2.26
CA ALA A 55 -1.95 -34.76 -3.25
C ALA A 55 -0.74 -35.64 -2.87
N ILE A 56 -0.42 -35.72 -1.56
CA ILE A 56 0.68 -36.55 -1.04
C ILE A 56 0.23 -37.98 -0.73
N SER A 57 -0.95 -38.14 -0.12
CA SER A 57 -1.40 -39.42 0.45
C SER A 57 -2.13 -40.32 -0.55
N LYS A 58 -2.93 -39.73 -1.46
CA LYS A 58 -3.76 -40.42 -2.45
C LYS A 58 -3.69 -39.67 -3.79
N PRO A 59 -2.53 -39.69 -4.47
CA PRO A 59 -2.29 -38.86 -5.65
C PRO A 59 -3.25 -39.10 -6.83
N LEU A 60 -3.71 -40.34 -7.03
CA LEU A 60 -4.68 -40.65 -8.10
C LEU A 60 -6.05 -40.04 -7.80
N LEU A 61 -6.52 -40.21 -6.57
CA LEU A 61 -7.78 -39.63 -6.10
C LEU A 61 -7.73 -38.09 -6.10
N ALA A 62 -6.58 -37.52 -5.74
CA ALA A 62 -6.35 -36.08 -5.84
C ALA A 62 -6.56 -35.57 -7.27
N LYS A 63 -5.95 -36.25 -8.27
CA LYS A 63 -6.13 -35.91 -9.68
C LYS A 63 -7.60 -36.02 -10.10
N GLU A 64 -8.31 -37.06 -9.66
CA GLU A 64 -9.74 -37.24 -9.98
C GLU A 64 -10.60 -36.05 -9.49
N TYR A 65 -10.45 -35.64 -8.22
CA TYR A 65 -11.19 -34.49 -7.70
C TYR A 65 -10.83 -33.19 -8.42
N ILE A 66 -9.55 -32.95 -8.69
CA ILE A 66 -9.13 -31.74 -9.42
C ILE A 66 -9.65 -31.75 -10.86
N MET A 67 -9.72 -32.91 -11.52
CA MET A 67 -10.33 -33.03 -12.85
C MET A 67 -11.83 -32.74 -12.84
N LYS A 68 -12.56 -33.11 -11.78
CA LYS A 68 -13.97 -32.70 -11.59
C LYS A 68 -14.09 -31.18 -11.46
N SER A 69 -13.22 -30.55 -10.66
CA SER A 69 -13.14 -29.09 -10.55
C SER A 69 -12.87 -28.40 -11.89
N LEU A 70 -11.93 -28.94 -12.66
CA LEU A 70 -11.57 -28.43 -13.98
C LEU A 70 -12.76 -28.49 -14.94
N ALA A 71 -13.47 -29.62 -14.99
CA ALA A 71 -14.64 -29.82 -15.84
C ALA A 71 -15.75 -28.80 -15.52
N ILE A 72 -16.08 -28.63 -14.24
CA ILE A 72 -17.08 -27.63 -13.79
C ILE A 72 -16.65 -26.21 -14.19
N SER A 73 -15.38 -25.88 -13.97
CA SER A 73 -14.85 -24.56 -14.30
C SER A 73 -14.85 -24.28 -15.81
N GLN A 74 -14.65 -25.32 -16.64
CA GLN A 74 -14.75 -25.24 -18.10
C GLN A 74 -16.20 -25.06 -18.56
N GLN A 75 -17.13 -25.85 -18.03
CA GLN A 75 -18.57 -25.74 -18.32
C GLN A 75 -19.11 -24.33 -18.00
N ASN A 76 -18.64 -23.76 -16.89
CA ASN A 76 -19.06 -22.43 -16.44
C ASN A 76 -18.24 -21.28 -17.04
N ASN A 77 -17.38 -21.55 -18.02
CA ASN A 77 -16.50 -20.55 -18.64
C ASN A 77 -15.75 -19.68 -17.63
N ASN A 78 -15.25 -20.30 -16.55
CA ASN A 78 -14.58 -19.63 -15.45
C ASN A 78 -13.05 -19.77 -15.59
N PRO A 79 -12.35 -18.85 -16.28
CA PRO A 79 -10.91 -18.94 -16.50
C PRO A 79 -10.10 -18.94 -15.19
N ARG A 80 -10.61 -18.27 -14.15
CA ARG A 80 -10.01 -18.30 -12.81
C ARG A 80 -10.04 -19.71 -12.21
N GLY A 81 -11.19 -20.38 -12.28
CA GLY A 81 -11.35 -21.77 -11.84
C GLY A 81 -10.45 -22.73 -12.62
N ILE A 82 -10.41 -22.60 -13.94
CA ILE A 82 -9.55 -23.40 -14.83
C ILE A 82 -8.07 -23.25 -14.46
N ALA A 83 -7.59 -22.00 -14.29
CA ALA A 83 -6.21 -21.74 -13.90
C ALA A 83 -5.90 -22.31 -12.50
N SER A 84 -6.84 -22.21 -11.56
CA SER A 84 -6.71 -22.81 -10.23
C SER A 84 -6.59 -24.34 -10.28
N SER A 85 -7.42 -25.01 -11.07
CA SER A 85 -7.37 -26.48 -11.21
C SER A 85 -6.07 -26.94 -11.87
N TYR A 86 -5.58 -26.23 -12.90
CA TYR A 86 -4.25 -26.52 -13.47
C TYR A 86 -3.12 -26.33 -12.45
N ASN A 87 -3.17 -25.26 -11.64
CA ASN A 87 -2.21 -25.10 -10.54
C ASN A 87 -2.30 -26.25 -9.52
N CYS A 88 -3.49 -26.74 -9.21
CA CYS A 88 -3.64 -27.88 -8.29
C CYS A 88 -3.08 -29.18 -8.90
N LEU A 89 -3.33 -29.45 -10.18
CA LEU A 89 -2.71 -30.59 -10.88
C LEU A 89 -1.19 -30.50 -10.85
N GLY A 90 -0.64 -29.33 -11.16
CA GLY A 90 0.81 -29.09 -11.11
C GLY A 90 1.40 -29.39 -9.73
N LYS A 91 0.72 -29.01 -8.63
CA LYS A 91 1.16 -29.35 -7.26
C LYS A 91 1.17 -30.86 -7.01
N VAL A 92 0.18 -31.60 -7.51
CA VAL A 92 0.15 -33.06 -7.34
C VAL A 92 1.36 -33.71 -8.01
N TYR A 93 1.70 -33.29 -9.24
CA TYR A 93 2.90 -33.75 -9.94
C TYR A 93 4.20 -33.29 -9.26
N LEU A 94 4.22 -32.07 -8.70
CA LEU A 94 5.36 -31.57 -7.93
C LEU A 94 5.65 -32.45 -6.70
N TYR A 95 4.60 -32.89 -5.96
CA TYR A 95 4.78 -33.81 -4.84
C TYR A 95 5.21 -35.22 -5.27
N GLN A 96 4.96 -35.60 -6.52
CA GLN A 96 5.45 -36.83 -7.15
C GLN A 96 6.89 -36.69 -7.69
N ILE A 97 7.50 -35.49 -7.57
CA ILE A 97 8.84 -35.18 -8.08
C ILE A 97 8.86 -35.21 -9.63
N GLU A 98 7.70 -35.14 -10.28
CA GLU A 98 7.54 -35.04 -11.73
C GLU A 98 7.60 -33.56 -12.17
N TYR A 99 8.79 -32.97 -12.08
CA TYR A 99 8.99 -31.52 -12.29
C TYR A 99 8.55 -31.03 -13.68
N ASP A 100 8.88 -31.77 -14.74
CA ASP A 100 8.52 -31.37 -16.11
C ASP A 100 7.01 -31.37 -16.32
N THR A 101 6.32 -32.38 -15.80
CA THR A 101 4.85 -32.45 -15.86
C THR A 101 4.21 -31.35 -15.02
N ALA A 102 4.76 -31.07 -13.84
CA ALA A 102 4.30 -29.97 -12.99
C ALA A 102 4.41 -28.61 -13.70
N LEU A 103 5.58 -28.34 -14.32
CA LEU A 103 5.81 -27.12 -15.10
C LEU A 103 4.79 -26.97 -16.23
N LYS A 104 4.53 -28.02 -17.00
CA LYS A 104 3.51 -27.99 -18.08
C LYS A 104 2.14 -27.55 -17.58
N TYR A 105 1.70 -28.03 -16.40
CA TYR A 105 0.42 -27.63 -15.83
C TYR A 105 0.44 -26.20 -15.28
N PHE A 106 1.53 -25.77 -14.62
CA PHE A 106 1.65 -24.39 -14.17
C PHE A 106 1.72 -23.39 -15.34
N GLU A 107 2.35 -23.76 -16.46
CA GLU A 107 2.36 -22.98 -17.70
C GLU A 107 0.97 -22.85 -18.31
N LYS A 108 0.18 -23.93 -18.33
CA LYS A 108 -1.24 -23.87 -18.72
C LYS A 108 -2.03 -22.91 -17.84
N ALA A 109 -1.84 -22.96 -16.51
CA ALA A 109 -2.46 -22.01 -15.59
C ALA A 109 -2.04 -20.57 -15.87
N LEU A 110 -0.76 -20.33 -16.16
CA LEU A 110 -0.23 -19.02 -16.52
C LEU A 110 -0.82 -18.53 -17.85
N GLN A 111 -0.96 -19.39 -18.85
CA GLN A 111 -1.52 -19.04 -20.15
C GLN A 111 -2.99 -18.62 -20.04
N VAL A 112 -3.81 -19.40 -19.32
CA VAL A 112 -5.23 -19.09 -19.09
C VAL A 112 -5.38 -17.77 -18.33
N SER A 113 -4.61 -17.57 -17.26
CA SER A 113 -4.67 -16.36 -16.43
C SER A 113 -4.14 -15.10 -17.15
N LYS A 114 -3.17 -15.25 -18.07
CA LYS A 114 -2.74 -14.16 -18.96
C LYS A 114 -3.83 -13.75 -19.95
N LYS A 115 -4.43 -14.72 -20.66
CA LYS A 115 -5.49 -14.45 -21.65
C LYS A 115 -6.72 -13.77 -21.02
N SER A 116 -7.01 -14.10 -19.76
CA SER A 116 -8.15 -13.55 -18.99
C SER A 116 -7.80 -12.33 -18.13
N ASN A 117 -6.57 -11.81 -18.20
CA ASN A 117 -6.10 -10.67 -17.39
C ASN A 117 -6.27 -10.84 -15.86
N HIS A 118 -6.25 -12.09 -15.38
CA HIS A 118 -6.34 -12.45 -13.97
C HIS A 118 -4.96 -12.40 -13.30
N ILE A 119 -4.54 -11.20 -12.90
CA ILE A 119 -3.18 -10.91 -12.40
C ILE A 119 -2.80 -11.75 -11.16
N TRP A 120 -3.74 -12.05 -10.25
CA TRP A 120 -3.43 -12.83 -9.05
C TRP A 120 -3.10 -14.29 -9.42
N GLU A 121 -3.89 -14.87 -10.33
CA GLU A 121 -3.69 -16.22 -10.85
C GLU A 121 -2.39 -16.30 -11.67
N GLN A 122 -2.03 -15.25 -12.41
CA GLN A 122 -0.73 -15.13 -13.07
C GLN A 122 0.42 -15.16 -12.06
N ALA A 123 0.31 -14.36 -10.98
CA ALA A 123 1.31 -14.31 -9.92
C ALA A 123 1.45 -15.67 -9.23
N SER A 124 0.34 -16.34 -8.97
CA SER A 124 0.27 -17.68 -8.37
C SER A 124 0.93 -18.74 -9.27
N ALA A 125 0.60 -18.78 -10.57
CA ALA A 125 1.23 -19.70 -11.51
C ALA A 125 2.75 -19.45 -11.63
N LEU A 126 3.17 -18.18 -11.70
CA LEU A 126 4.60 -17.82 -11.70
C LEU A 126 5.30 -18.26 -10.42
N HIS A 127 4.66 -18.12 -9.25
CA HIS A 127 5.21 -18.61 -7.98
C HIS A 127 5.46 -20.11 -8.04
N GLN A 128 4.52 -20.89 -8.57
CA GLN A 128 4.68 -22.34 -8.65
C GLN A 128 5.74 -22.77 -9.66
N ILE A 129 5.82 -22.10 -10.82
CA ILE A 129 6.91 -22.32 -11.78
C ILE A 129 8.25 -22.06 -11.11
N ALA A 130 8.40 -20.91 -10.44
CA ALA A 130 9.60 -20.55 -9.73
C ALA A 130 9.96 -21.56 -8.62
N ALA A 131 8.99 -21.95 -7.80
CA ALA A 131 9.19 -22.95 -6.75
C ALA A 131 9.64 -24.29 -7.36
N THR A 132 9.08 -24.69 -8.50
CA THR A 132 9.47 -25.92 -9.20
C THR A 132 10.91 -25.86 -9.70
N HIS A 133 11.34 -24.73 -10.28
CA HIS A 133 12.76 -24.51 -10.61
C HIS A 133 13.67 -24.58 -9.38
N VAL A 134 13.25 -24.01 -8.24
CA VAL A 134 14.02 -24.10 -7.00
C VAL A 134 14.12 -25.55 -6.50
N TYR A 135 13.05 -26.35 -6.61
CA TYR A 135 13.06 -27.76 -6.21
C TYR A 135 13.83 -28.67 -7.18
N SER A 136 13.87 -28.34 -8.48
CA SER A 136 14.66 -29.07 -9.48
C SER A 136 16.14 -28.69 -9.48
N GLY A 137 16.54 -27.63 -8.76
CA GLY A 137 17.93 -27.18 -8.62
C GLY A 137 18.30 -25.97 -9.50
N ASN A 138 17.37 -25.47 -10.32
CA ASN A 138 17.55 -24.30 -11.16
C ASN A 138 17.32 -23.00 -10.38
N TYR A 139 18.17 -22.73 -9.40
CA TYR A 139 17.94 -21.66 -8.42
C TYR A 139 17.88 -20.24 -9.02
N LEU A 140 18.74 -19.93 -10.00
CA LEU A 140 18.82 -18.59 -10.61
C LEU A 140 17.57 -18.25 -11.45
N GLU A 141 17.10 -19.21 -12.24
CA GLU A 141 15.84 -19.11 -12.99
C GLU A 141 14.67 -18.94 -12.01
N GLY A 142 14.63 -19.78 -10.98
CA GLY A 142 13.63 -19.72 -9.91
C GLY A 142 13.59 -18.34 -9.26
N ILE A 143 14.73 -17.76 -8.87
CA ILE A 143 14.81 -16.43 -8.27
C ILE A 143 14.20 -15.36 -9.19
N THR A 144 14.60 -15.35 -10.47
CA THR A 144 14.13 -14.36 -11.44
C THR A 144 12.61 -14.39 -11.61
N VAL A 145 12.03 -15.59 -11.71
CA VAL A 145 10.58 -15.77 -11.86
C VAL A 145 9.86 -15.43 -10.55
N LEU A 146 10.45 -15.76 -9.40
CA LEU A 146 9.87 -15.51 -8.08
C LEU A 146 9.85 -14.02 -7.71
N GLU A 147 10.86 -13.24 -8.12
CA GLU A 147 10.86 -11.79 -7.97
C GLU A 147 9.72 -11.14 -8.78
N LYS A 148 9.47 -11.62 -10.01
CA LYS A 148 8.32 -11.18 -10.83
C LYS A 148 6.98 -11.53 -10.16
N SER A 149 6.84 -12.76 -9.67
CA SER A 149 5.63 -13.20 -8.95
C SER A 149 5.40 -12.35 -7.68
N GLY A 150 6.44 -12.13 -6.88
CA GLY A 150 6.38 -11.32 -5.66
C GLY A 150 5.96 -9.87 -5.94
N ALA A 151 6.48 -9.26 -7.00
CA ALA A 151 6.09 -7.90 -7.42
C ALA A 151 4.60 -7.82 -7.79
N LEU A 152 4.05 -8.86 -8.44
CA LEU A 152 2.62 -8.91 -8.78
C LEU A 152 1.74 -9.08 -7.53
N PHE A 153 2.14 -9.92 -6.56
CA PHE A 153 1.43 -10.04 -5.29
C PHE A 153 1.42 -8.74 -4.50
N LEU A 154 2.57 -8.04 -4.46
CA LEU A 154 2.66 -6.73 -3.83
C LEU A 154 1.74 -5.70 -4.51
N LYS A 155 1.71 -5.68 -5.86
CA LYS A 155 0.79 -4.82 -6.63
C LYS A 155 -0.69 -5.13 -6.35
N LYS A 156 -1.01 -6.37 -5.97
CA LYS A 156 -2.35 -6.80 -5.57
C LYS A 156 -2.62 -6.69 -4.07
N ASN A 157 -1.70 -6.09 -3.30
CA ASN A 157 -1.77 -5.98 -1.84
C ASN A 157 -1.92 -7.34 -1.12
N ASP A 158 -1.52 -8.45 -1.77
CA ASP A 158 -1.52 -9.77 -1.17
C ASP A 158 -0.21 -9.98 -0.39
N SER A 159 -0.22 -9.49 0.85
CA SER A 159 0.93 -9.58 1.76
C SER A 159 1.27 -11.03 2.11
N LEU A 160 0.27 -11.92 2.18
CA LEU A 160 0.47 -13.32 2.52
C LEU A 160 1.26 -14.05 1.41
N SER A 161 0.80 -13.93 0.17
CA SER A 161 1.48 -14.58 -0.97
C SER A 161 2.84 -13.94 -1.28
N TYR A 162 2.99 -12.65 -1.00
CA TYR A 162 4.30 -11.99 -1.03
C TYR A 162 5.26 -12.57 0.04
N ALA A 163 4.81 -12.76 1.27
CA ALA A 163 5.61 -13.37 2.34
C ALA A 163 6.03 -14.82 1.99
N LYS A 164 5.14 -15.61 1.39
CA LYS A 164 5.47 -16.95 0.87
C LYS A 164 6.55 -16.90 -0.22
N SER A 165 6.47 -15.92 -1.12
CA SER A 165 7.49 -15.70 -2.15
C SER A 165 8.85 -15.34 -1.56
N LEU A 166 8.89 -14.52 -0.49
CA LEU A 166 10.12 -14.24 0.25
C LEU A 166 10.72 -15.49 0.91
N GLN A 167 9.89 -16.37 1.49
CA GLN A 167 10.38 -17.64 2.04
C GLN A 167 11.02 -18.53 0.97
N THR A 168 10.36 -18.68 -0.18
CA THR A 168 10.91 -19.48 -1.30
C THR A 168 12.18 -18.86 -1.88
N LEU A 169 12.28 -17.52 -1.94
CA LEU A 169 13.52 -16.81 -2.28
C LEU A 169 14.62 -17.14 -1.26
N GLY A 170 14.28 -17.12 0.03
CA GLY A 170 15.19 -17.52 1.11
C GLY A 170 15.74 -18.92 0.90
N VAL A 171 14.90 -19.88 0.50
CA VAL A 171 15.33 -21.25 0.19
C VAL A 171 16.30 -21.26 -1.00
N ALA A 172 15.96 -20.57 -2.08
CA ALA A 172 16.80 -20.51 -3.29
C ALA A 172 18.18 -19.90 -2.99
N TYR A 173 18.22 -18.75 -2.30
CA TYR A 173 19.47 -18.10 -1.91
C TYR A 173 20.29 -18.97 -0.96
N LYS A 174 19.66 -19.65 0.01
CA LYS A 174 20.36 -20.57 0.91
C LYS A 174 21.01 -21.72 0.14
N ARG A 175 20.31 -22.29 -0.85
CA ARG A 175 20.83 -23.38 -1.69
C ARG A 175 22.00 -22.95 -2.58
N LEU A 176 22.04 -21.67 -2.98
CA LEU A 176 23.18 -21.07 -3.67
C LEU A 176 24.35 -20.71 -2.75
N GLY A 177 24.25 -20.99 -1.44
CA GLY A 177 25.26 -20.57 -0.45
C GLY A 177 25.20 -19.08 -0.10
N ARG A 178 24.22 -18.33 -0.64
CA ARG A 178 24.01 -16.89 -0.40
C ARG A 178 23.29 -16.65 0.93
N LEU A 179 23.91 -17.05 2.04
CA LEU A 179 23.29 -17.18 3.36
C LEU A 179 22.77 -15.86 3.94
N SER A 180 23.47 -14.74 3.73
CA SER A 180 23.05 -13.45 4.29
C SER A 180 21.89 -12.84 3.53
N VAL A 181 21.82 -13.03 2.21
CA VAL A 181 20.64 -12.67 1.41
C VAL A 181 19.45 -13.52 1.84
N ALA A 182 19.63 -14.83 2.00
CA ALA A 182 18.58 -15.73 2.49
C ALA A 182 18.04 -15.28 3.87
N THR A 183 18.95 -14.92 4.79
CA THR A 183 18.61 -14.38 6.11
C THR A 183 17.72 -13.14 6.01
N LYS A 184 18.09 -12.17 5.16
CA LYS A 184 17.26 -10.96 4.92
C LYS A 184 15.86 -11.32 4.43
N LYS A 185 15.74 -12.27 3.48
CA LYS A 185 14.42 -12.70 2.95
C LYS A 185 13.56 -13.38 4.01
N TYR A 186 14.14 -14.24 4.85
CA TYR A 186 13.40 -14.87 5.95
C TYR A 186 12.96 -13.85 7.00
N LEU A 187 13.82 -12.91 7.41
CA LEU A 187 13.45 -11.84 8.36
C LEU A 187 12.33 -10.94 7.80
N ALA A 188 12.40 -10.57 6.52
CA ALA A 188 11.34 -9.83 5.86
C ALA A 188 10.01 -10.60 5.85
N SER A 189 10.04 -11.91 5.58
CA SER A 189 8.83 -12.75 5.65
C SER A 189 8.24 -12.82 7.06
N ILE A 190 9.07 -12.93 8.10
CA ILE A 190 8.63 -12.96 9.51
C ILE A 190 7.93 -11.65 9.89
N LYS A 191 8.47 -10.50 9.46
CA LYS A 191 7.84 -9.20 9.71
C LYS A 191 6.41 -9.16 9.17
N ILE A 192 6.19 -9.66 7.96
CA ILE A 192 4.85 -9.71 7.35
C ILE A 192 3.97 -10.72 8.08
N TYR A 193 4.45 -11.93 8.38
CA TYR A 193 3.65 -12.93 9.09
C TYR A 193 3.25 -12.48 10.51
N LYS A 194 4.09 -11.70 11.20
CA LYS A 194 3.73 -11.05 12.46
C LYS A 194 2.60 -10.04 12.28
N GLN A 195 2.64 -9.22 11.23
CA GLN A 195 1.56 -8.27 10.92
C GLN A 195 0.23 -8.97 10.59
N LEU A 196 0.31 -10.17 10.00
CA LEU A 196 -0.85 -10.99 9.66
C LEU A 196 -1.31 -11.93 10.79
N ASN A 197 -0.62 -11.96 11.93
CA ASN A 197 -0.84 -12.90 13.03
C ASN A 197 -0.82 -14.38 12.59
N LEU A 198 0.08 -14.73 11.66
CA LEU A 198 0.20 -16.08 11.10
C LEU A 198 1.40 -16.84 11.69
N THR A 199 1.16 -17.58 12.77
CA THR A 199 2.20 -18.36 13.46
C THR A 199 2.89 -19.38 12.55
N THR A 200 2.16 -20.04 11.65
CA THR A 200 2.71 -21.03 10.71
C THR A 200 3.85 -20.49 9.85
N GLY A 201 3.69 -19.27 9.32
CA GLY A 201 4.73 -18.64 8.53
C GLY A 201 5.96 -18.28 9.35
N ILE A 202 5.75 -17.77 10.57
CA ILE A 202 6.83 -17.42 11.52
C ILE A 202 7.63 -18.67 11.89
N THR A 203 6.93 -19.75 12.26
CA THR A 203 7.51 -21.02 12.66
C THR A 203 8.44 -21.59 11.60
N HIS A 204 8.01 -21.61 10.34
CA HIS A 204 8.85 -22.12 9.25
C HIS A 204 10.07 -21.22 9.00
N SER A 205 9.89 -19.89 8.95
CA SER A 205 11.01 -18.97 8.75
C SER A 205 12.03 -19.03 9.90
N ASN A 206 11.58 -19.18 11.14
CA ASN A 206 12.46 -19.35 12.30
C ASN A 206 13.29 -20.63 12.20
N TYR A 207 12.70 -21.75 11.79
CA TYR A 207 13.47 -22.97 11.53
C TYR A 207 14.58 -22.74 10.49
N GLN A 208 14.25 -22.08 9.37
CA GLN A 208 15.23 -21.80 8.31
C GLN A 208 16.35 -20.85 8.77
N LEU A 209 16.04 -19.87 9.61
CA LEU A 209 17.06 -19.00 10.22
C LEU A 209 17.96 -19.76 11.19
N GLY A 210 17.39 -20.63 12.02
CA GLY A 210 18.15 -21.54 12.88
C GLY A 210 19.11 -22.43 12.09
N ASP A 211 18.63 -23.01 10.99
CA ASP A 211 19.43 -23.82 10.06
C ASP A 211 20.56 -23.03 9.39
N ILE A 212 20.32 -21.78 8.98
CA ILE A 212 21.38 -20.90 8.46
C ILE A 212 22.44 -20.62 9.53
N LEU A 213 22.02 -20.34 10.77
CA LEU A 213 22.94 -20.07 11.88
C LEU A 213 23.75 -21.31 12.25
N LEU A 214 23.18 -22.51 12.13
CA LEU A 214 23.90 -23.78 12.24
C LEU A 214 25.00 -23.91 11.18
N ILE A 215 24.69 -23.60 9.91
CA ILE A 215 25.68 -23.62 8.81
C ILE A 215 26.81 -22.61 9.09
N LYS A 216 26.48 -21.44 9.64
CA LYS A 216 27.45 -20.42 10.08
C LYS A 216 28.20 -20.77 11.37
N LYS A 217 27.89 -21.92 12.00
CA LYS A 217 28.44 -22.37 13.29
C LYS A 217 28.14 -21.41 14.46
N GLU A 218 27.07 -20.61 14.34
CA GLU A 218 26.62 -19.67 15.36
C GLU A 218 25.58 -20.33 16.30
N TYR A 219 25.96 -21.45 16.91
CA TYR A 219 25.06 -22.36 17.65
C TYR A 219 24.22 -21.67 18.72
N ARG A 220 24.83 -20.79 19.52
CA ARG A 220 24.12 -20.04 20.58
C ARG A 220 23.05 -19.12 20.02
N LYS A 221 23.28 -18.49 18.86
CA LYS A 221 22.29 -17.63 18.20
C LYS A 221 21.18 -18.44 17.52
N ALA A 222 21.45 -19.68 17.12
CA ALA A 222 20.46 -20.56 16.51
C ALA A 222 19.37 -21.01 17.50
N LEU A 223 19.72 -21.25 18.77
CA LEU A 223 18.82 -21.74 19.82
C LEU A 223 17.49 -20.98 19.94
N PRO A 224 17.43 -19.63 20.06
CA PRO A 224 16.15 -18.93 20.18
C PRO A 224 15.23 -19.12 18.96
N TYR A 225 15.79 -19.14 17.75
CA TYR A 225 15.00 -19.38 16.53
C TYR A 225 14.47 -20.82 16.47
N LEU A 226 15.31 -21.81 16.79
CA LEU A 226 14.91 -23.22 16.78
C LEU A 226 13.91 -23.55 17.91
N ASN A 227 14.04 -22.94 19.10
CA ASN A 227 13.07 -23.12 20.18
C ASN A 227 11.73 -22.47 19.84
N SER A 228 11.74 -21.24 19.29
CA SER A 228 10.51 -20.59 18.83
C SER A 228 9.81 -21.40 17.73
N SER A 229 10.58 -21.98 16.80
CA SER A 229 10.02 -22.87 15.79
C SER A 229 9.44 -24.15 16.41
N LEU A 230 10.14 -24.77 17.36
CA LEU A 230 9.66 -25.99 18.02
C LEU A 230 8.29 -25.81 18.67
N SER A 231 8.09 -24.72 19.43
CA SER A 231 6.82 -24.42 20.09
C SER A 231 5.67 -24.32 19.07
N GLY A 232 5.86 -23.56 17.98
CA GLY A 232 4.84 -23.45 16.94
C GLY A 232 4.61 -24.75 16.17
N LEU A 233 5.65 -25.56 15.95
CA LEU A 233 5.51 -26.86 15.28
C LEU A 233 4.71 -27.87 16.13
N GLN A 234 4.87 -27.83 17.45
CA GLN A 234 4.13 -28.68 18.40
C GLN A 234 2.63 -28.37 18.38
N GLU A 235 2.26 -27.08 18.35
CA GLU A 235 0.86 -26.65 18.19
C GLU A 235 0.25 -27.14 16.87
N MET A 236 1.03 -27.18 15.80
CA MET A 236 0.60 -27.61 14.46
C MET A 236 0.54 -29.13 14.28
N GLY A 237 1.06 -29.92 15.22
CA GLY A 237 1.14 -31.38 15.10
C GLY A 237 2.03 -31.88 13.96
N ASN A 238 2.97 -31.07 13.47
CA ASN A 238 3.79 -31.41 12.30
C ASN A 238 5.01 -32.26 12.69
N PHE A 239 4.79 -33.56 12.95
CA PHE A 239 5.81 -34.48 13.47
C PHE A 239 7.10 -34.52 12.67
N LYS A 240 7.04 -34.38 11.33
CA LYS A 240 8.23 -34.36 10.47
C LYS A 240 9.13 -33.18 10.79
N PHE A 241 8.57 -31.98 10.91
CA PHE A 241 9.36 -30.78 11.23
C PHE A 241 9.75 -30.74 12.71
N ILE A 242 8.89 -31.21 13.62
CA ILE A 242 9.24 -31.36 15.05
C ILE A 242 10.49 -32.23 15.19
N LEU A 243 10.54 -33.36 14.48
CA LEU A 243 11.68 -34.27 14.48
C LEU A 243 12.98 -33.60 14.02
N VAL A 244 12.96 -32.93 12.86
CA VAL A 244 14.16 -32.27 12.33
C VAL A 244 14.59 -31.09 13.21
N ASN A 245 13.64 -30.39 13.83
CA ASN A 245 13.96 -29.32 14.77
C ASN A 245 14.61 -29.85 16.05
N HIS A 246 14.15 -30.99 16.59
CA HIS A 246 14.83 -31.67 17.70
C HIS A 246 16.26 -32.08 17.33
N GLN A 247 16.48 -32.62 16.12
CA GLN A 247 17.82 -32.94 15.63
C GLN A 247 18.72 -31.69 15.55
N SER A 248 18.18 -30.57 15.09
CA SER A 248 18.90 -29.30 14.98
C SER A 248 19.27 -28.73 16.35
N LEU A 249 18.36 -28.79 17.32
CA LEU A 249 18.63 -28.40 18.71
C LEU A 249 19.63 -29.34 19.38
N GLY A 250 19.52 -30.65 19.17
CA GLY A 250 20.48 -31.63 19.66
C GLY A 250 21.89 -31.34 19.15
N TRP A 251 22.00 -30.95 17.87
CA TRP A 251 23.28 -30.56 17.29
C TRP A 251 23.82 -29.27 17.90
N CYS A 252 22.99 -28.22 18.06
CA CYS A 252 23.39 -27.00 18.75
C CYS A 252 23.97 -27.29 20.14
N TYR A 253 23.26 -28.07 20.96
CA TYR A 253 23.70 -28.37 22.32
C TYR A 253 24.98 -29.22 22.35
N LYS A 254 25.12 -30.19 21.44
CA LYS A 254 26.36 -30.97 21.30
C LYS A 254 27.57 -30.08 21.04
N GLU A 255 27.49 -29.18 20.05
CA GLU A 255 28.60 -28.28 19.70
C GLU A 255 28.90 -27.26 20.80
N LEU A 256 27.89 -26.92 21.62
CA LEU A 256 28.04 -26.13 22.85
C LEU A 256 28.54 -26.96 24.05
N LYS A 257 28.81 -28.25 23.87
CA LYS A 257 29.20 -29.23 24.91
C LYS A 257 28.19 -29.41 26.05
N ASP A 258 26.94 -29.02 25.81
CA ASP A 258 25.80 -29.31 26.69
C ASP A 258 25.23 -30.68 26.31
N TYR A 259 25.95 -31.73 26.69
CA TYR A 259 25.65 -33.09 26.28
C TYR A 259 24.32 -33.61 26.83
N ASP A 260 23.90 -33.16 28.02
CA ASP A 260 22.64 -33.59 28.64
C ASP A 260 21.44 -33.11 27.82
N ASN A 261 21.41 -31.83 27.43
CA ASN A 261 20.35 -31.32 26.57
C ASN A 261 20.45 -31.92 25.16
N ALA A 262 21.66 -32.12 24.63
CA ALA A 262 21.84 -32.77 23.34
C ALA A 262 21.20 -34.17 23.31
N ILE A 263 21.52 -35.02 24.30
CA ILE A 263 20.96 -36.36 24.44
C ILE A 263 19.43 -36.30 24.52
N LYS A 264 18.88 -35.43 25.39
CA LYS A 264 17.43 -35.26 25.54
C LYS A 264 16.72 -34.91 24.24
N HIS A 265 17.33 -34.05 23.41
CA HIS A 265 16.75 -33.67 22.12
C HIS A 265 16.83 -34.82 21.10
N TYR A 266 17.93 -35.57 21.04
CA TYR A 266 18.03 -36.73 20.16
C TYR A 266 17.12 -37.89 20.59
N GLU A 267 16.94 -38.13 21.89
CA GLU A 267 16.00 -39.13 22.40
C GLU A 267 14.54 -38.81 22.02
N LYS A 268 14.14 -37.53 22.11
CA LYS A 268 12.83 -37.09 21.61
C LYS A 268 12.66 -37.34 20.11
N ALA A 269 13.71 -37.13 19.31
CA ALA A 269 13.67 -37.46 17.88
C ALA A 269 13.51 -38.98 17.66
N LEU A 270 14.21 -39.83 18.43
CA LEU A 270 14.05 -41.29 18.38
C LEU A 270 12.64 -41.76 18.76
N GLU A 271 12.03 -41.14 19.76
CA GLU A 271 10.65 -41.43 20.16
C GLU A 271 9.65 -41.17 19.01
N ILE A 272 9.82 -40.04 18.32
CA ILE A 272 8.99 -39.70 17.15
C ILE A 272 9.21 -40.71 16.01
N TYR A 273 10.45 -41.11 15.75
CA TYR A 273 10.75 -42.15 14.76
C TYR A 273 10.03 -43.46 15.09
N LYS A 274 10.13 -43.93 16.33
CA LYS A 274 9.48 -45.16 16.79
C LYS A 274 7.95 -45.12 16.62
N ASN A 275 7.33 -43.99 16.95
CA ASN A 275 5.87 -43.89 17.02
C ASN A 275 5.21 -43.56 15.67
N LYS A 276 5.86 -42.77 14.80
CA LYS A 276 5.25 -42.26 13.55
C LYS A 276 5.88 -42.80 12.28
N TYR A 277 7.12 -43.26 12.36
CA TYR A 277 7.89 -43.64 11.18
C TYR A 277 8.73 -44.90 11.44
N PRO A 278 8.10 -46.05 11.76
CA PRO A 278 8.80 -47.27 12.17
C PRO A 278 9.73 -47.86 11.10
N ILE A 279 9.55 -47.48 9.83
CA ILE A 279 10.37 -47.89 8.69
C ILE A 279 11.43 -46.82 8.33
N SER A 280 11.48 -45.71 9.08
CA SER A 280 12.33 -44.56 8.76
C SER A 280 13.66 -44.54 9.51
N ASN A 281 14.49 -43.60 9.07
CA ASN A 281 15.92 -43.57 9.24
C ASN A 281 16.33 -42.88 10.56
N SER A 282 16.27 -43.60 11.69
CA SER A 282 16.71 -43.09 13.00
C SER A 282 18.24 -43.07 13.16
N CYS A 283 18.96 -43.65 12.18
CA CYS A 283 20.42 -43.71 12.08
C CYS A 283 21.14 -42.40 12.41
N TYR A 284 20.61 -41.25 11.98
CA TYR A 284 21.24 -39.96 12.28
C TYR A 284 21.22 -39.65 13.78
N ALA A 285 20.05 -39.73 14.42
CA ALA A 285 19.94 -39.48 15.87
C ALA A 285 20.72 -40.52 16.69
N LEU A 286 20.71 -41.80 16.26
CA LEU A 286 21.53 -42.85 16.88
C LEU A 286 23.03 -42.58 16.75
N SER A 287 23.49 -42.13 15.58
CA SER A 287 24.91 -41.80 15.35
C SER A 287 25.34 -40.57 16.14
N MET A 288 24.48 -39.56 16.28
CA MET A 288 24.76 -38.38 17.11
C MET A 288 24.82 -38.73 18.60
N LEU A 289 23.94 -39.60 19.10
CA LEU A 289 24.04 -40.13 20.47
C LEU A 289 25.34 -40.92 20.66
N SER A 290 25.71 -41.75 19.69
CA SER A 290 26.98 -42.48 19.70
C SER A 290 28.18 -41.53 19.81
N GLU A 291 28.19 -40.46 19.01
CA GLU A 291 29.24 -39.43 19.03
C GLU A 291 29.30 -38.71 20.38
N ILE A 292 28.16 -38.33 20.95
CA ILE A 292 28.11 -37.71 22.29
C ILE A 292 28.68 -38.65 23.35
N TYR A 293 28.31 -39.94 23.35
CA TYR A 293 28.86 -40.90 24.30
C TYR A 293 30.34 -41.20 24.06
N TYR A 294 30.81 -41.10 22.80
CA TYR A 294 32.22 -41.18 22.46
C TYR A 294 33.03 -40.03 23.05
N ASP A 295 32.50 -38.80 22.98
CA ASP A 295 33.09 -37.59 23.57
C ASP A 295 33.12 -37.68 25.09
N LEU A 296 32.06 -38.22 25.71
CA LEU A 296 31.99 -38.53 27.15
C LEU A 296 32.86 -39.73 27.57
N ASN A 297 33.61 -40.32 26.63
CA ASN A 297 34.43 -41.52 26.84
C ASN A 297 33.66 -42.77 27.33
N GLN A 298 32.34 -42.80 27.14
CA GLN A 298 31.47 -43.94 27.46
C GLN A 298 31.38 -44.87 26.23
N LEU A 299 32.50 -45.53 25.90
CA LEU A 299 32.68 -46.29 24.66
C LEU A 299 31.68 -47.43 24.47
N ASP A 300 31.21 -48.06 25.55
CA ASP A 300 30.20 -49.13 25.48
C ASP A 300 28.85 -48.61 25.00
N LYS A 301 28.40 -47.47 25.55
CA LYS A 301 27.17 -46.82 25.11
C LYS A 301 27.32 -46.29 23.68
N ALA A 302 28.45 -45.68 23.35
CA ALA A 302 28.74 -45.26 21.98
C ALA A 302 28.60 -46.43 21.00
N THR A 303 29.20 -47.58 21.33
CA THR A 303 29.12 -48.81 20.53
C THR A 303 27.70 -49.32 20.40
N TYR A 304 26.95 -49.31 21.50
CA TYR A 304 25.56 -49.73 21.51
C TYR A 304 24.70 -48.93 20.51
N TYR A 305 24.75 -47.59 20.59
CA TYR A 305 23.99 -46.73 19.69
C TYR A 305 24.48 -46.84 18.24
N GLN A 306 25.79 -46.95 18.02
CA GLN A 306 26.33 -47.09 16.67
C GLN A 306 25.96 -48.43 16.02
N LYS A 307 25.97 -49.53 16.79
CA LYS A 307 25.50 -50.84 16.30
C LYS A 307 24.04 -50.78 15.89
N LYS A 308 23.18 -50.13 16.69
CA LYS A 308 21.78 -49.90 16.31
C LYS A 308 21.65 -49.11 15.01
N ALA A 309 22.43 -48.03 14.84
CA ALA A 309 22.43 -47.25 13.60
C ALA A 309 22.82 -48.10 12.38
N VAL A 310 23.86 -48.94 12.50
CA VAL A 310 24.30 -49.85 11.42
C VAL A 310 23.24 -50.91 11.11
N LEU A 311 22.55 -51.44 12.12
CA LEU A 311 21.48 -52.43 11.93
C LEU A 311 20.30 -51.85 11.14
N GLU A 312 19.81 -50.67 11.54
CA GLU A 312 18.74 -49.97 10.82
C GLU A 312 19.15 -49.66 9.37
N LEU A 313 20.38 -49.20 9.19
CA LEU A 313 20.94 -48.90 7.87
C LEU A 313 20.95 -50.10 6.93
N ASN A 314 21.28 -51.29 7.46
CA ASN A 314 21.32 -52.52 6.68
C ASN A 314 19.90 -53.04 6.35
N SER A 315 18.92 -52.81 7.23
CA SER A 315 17.51 -53.17 6.97
C SER A 315 16.83 -52.26 5.93
N ASN A 316 17.34 -51.04 5.71
CA ASN A 316 16.70 -50.07 4.83
C ASN A 316 17.36 -50.00 3.43
N LYS A 317 16.73 -50.66 2.45
CA LYS A 317 17.21 -50.68 1.05
C LYS A 317 17.20 -49.31 0.36
N LYS A 318 16.40 -48.33 0.82
CA LYS A 318 16.24 -47.01 0.19
C LYS A 318 17.18 -45.92 0.74
N MET A 319 18.12 -46.25 1.62
CA MET A 319 18.93 -45.24 2.31
C MET A 319 19.99 -44.57 1.41
N TYR A 320 20.10 -43.24 1.53
CA TYR A 320 21.06 -42.41 0.80
C TYR A 320 22.52 -42.80 1.09
N LYS A 321 23.34 -42.86 0.02
CA LYS A 321 24.77 -43.26 0.07
C LYS A 321 25.60 -42.48 1.09
N LEU A 322 25.37 -41.17 1.21
CA LEU A 322 26.09 -40.31 2.15
C LEU A 322 25.84 -40.69 3.62
N GLY A 323 24.60 -41.02 3.98
CA GLY A 323 24.27 -41.51 5.32
C GLY A 323 24.97 -42.83 5.63
N LYS A 324 25.09 -43.72 4.62
CA LYS A 324 25.86 -44.97 4.75
C LYS A 324 27.34 -44.73 5.00
N ALA A 325 27.94 -43.80 4.27
CA ALA A 325 29.33 -43.41 4.47
C ALA A 325 29.58 -42.96 5.93
N TYR A 326 28.86 -41.95 6.40
CA TYR A 326 29.09 -41.40 7.76
C TYR A 326 28.81 -42.40 8.88
N THR A 327 27.81 -43.27 8.73
CA THR A 327 27.54 -44.31 9.73
C THR A 327 28.69 -45.31 9.84
N TYR A 328 29.29 -45.72 8.71
CA TYR A 328 30.45 -46.60 8.72
C TYR A 328 31.73 -45.90 9.18
N ILE A 329 31.94 -44.62 8.83
CA ILE A 329 33.06 -43.80 9.34
C ILE A 329 33.00 -43.73 10.87
N SER A 330 31.82 -43.43 11.41
CA SER A 330 31.61 -43.32 12.86
C SER A 330 31.88 -44.65 13.57
N MET A 331 31.43 -45.78 12.99
CA MET A 331 31.72 -47.12 13.52
C MET A 331 33.21 -47.45 13.50
N GLY A 332 33.89 -47.14 12.39
CA GLY A 332 35.33 -47.42 12.27
C GLY A 332 36.17 -46.54 13.21
N THR A 333 35.80 -45.28 13.36
CA THR A 333 36.44 -44.34 14.32
C THR A 333 36.32 -44.85 15.75
N LEU A 334 35.13 -45.33 16.13
CA LEU A 334 34.89 -45.91 17.45
C LEU A 334 35.75 -47.16 17.68
N PHE A 335 35.85 -48.05 16.70
CA PHE A 335 36.71 -49.23 16.82
C PHE A 335 38.19 -48.90 16.89
N LEU A 336 38.63 -47.86 16.18
CA LEU A 336 40.00 -47.38 16.26
C LEU A 336 40.32 -46.90 17.67
N LYS A 337 39.43 -46.10 18.29
CA LYS A 337 39.59 -45.68 19.70
C LYS A 337 39.62 -46.85 20.69
N GLN A 338 38.91 -47.94 20.37
CA GLN A 338 38.95 -49.19 21.14
C GLN A 338 40.19 -50.06 20.86
N LYS A 339 41.14 -49.60 20.05
CA LYS A 339 42.30 -50.38 19.57
C LYS A 339 41.93 -51.65 18.81
N LYS A 340 40.73 -51.70 18.23
CA LYS A 340 40.24 -52.79 17.36
C LYS A 340 40.50 -52.45 15.91
N THR A 341 41.77 -52.33 15.55
CA THR A 341 42.21 -51.73 14.28
C THR A 341 41.72 -52.48 13.05
N ASP A 342 41.64 -53.81 13.08
CA ASP A 342 41.09 -54.61 11.97
C ASP A 342 39.61 -54.29 11.70
N SER A 343 38.82 -54.14 12.76
CA SER A 343 37.43 -53.72 12.64
C SER A 343 37.33 -52.29 12.12
N ALA A 344 38.21 -51.38 12.58
CA ALA A 344 38.27 -50.02 12.08
C ALA A 344 38.52 -49.97 10.56
N VAL A 345 39.53 -50.70 10.08
CA VAL A 345 39.84 -50.82 8.64
C VAL A 345 38.66 -51.38 7.85
N PHE A 346 38.00 -52.43 8.35
CA PHE A 346 36.84 -53.03 7.69
C PHE A 346 35.71 -52.01 7.47
N TYR A 347 35.35 -51.25 8.51
CA TYR A 347 34.31 -50.23 8.40
C TYR A 347 34.75 -49.02 7.56
N ALA A 348 36.03 -48.64 7.61
CA ALA A 348 36.58 -47.59 6.76
C ALA A 348 36.53 -47.98 5.27
N GLN A 349 36.83 -49.23 4.93
CA GLN A 349 36.68 -49.75 3.56
C GLN A 349 35.22 -49.78 3.09
N LYS A 350 34.28 -50.12 3.99
CA LYS A 350 32.85 -49.99 3.69
C LYS A 350 32.45 -48.55 3.41
N ALA A 351 32.92 -47.59 4.21
CA ALA A 351 32.69 -46.17 3.95
C ALA A 351 33.27 -45.74 2.59
N LEU A 352 34.48 -46.19 2.27
CA LEU A 352 35.18 -45.87 1.02
C LEU A 352 34.37 -46.26 -0.21
N LYS A 353 33.64 -47.39 -0.18
CA LYS A 353 32.74 -47.80 -1.27
C LYS A 353 31.68 -46.74 -1.61
N TYR A 354 31.20 -46.00 -0.61
CA TYR A 354 30.19 -44.97 -0.78
C TYR A 354 30.78 -43.58 -1.06
N THR A 355 32.02 -43.31 -0.63
CA THR A 355 32.68 -42.00 -0.80
C THR A 355 33.59 -41.92 -2.03
N ARG A 356 33.79 -43.02 -2.78
CA ARG A 356 34.54 -43.03 -4.04
C ARG A 356 33.91 -42.19 -5.16
N GLN A 357 32.60 -41.97 -5.13
CA GLN A 357 31.90 -41.18 -6.14
C GLN A 357 32.16 -39.68 -5.97
N ASN A 358 32.22 -38.93 -7.07
CA ASN A 358 32.38 -37.47 -7.05
C ASN A 358 31.23 -36.82 -6.26
N GLY A 359 31.55 -35.87 -5.36
CA GLY A 359 30.56 -35.05 -4.63
C GLY A 359 30.54 -35.19 -3.10
N PHE A 360 31.16 -36.21 -2.51
CA PHE A 360 31.21 -36.39 -1.04
C PHE A 360 32.59 -36.07 -0.44
N LEU A 361 33.18 -34.94 -0.83
CA LEU A 361 34.57 -34.59 -0.48
C LEU A 361 34.84 -34.66 1.03
N ARG A 362 33.93 -34.16 1.88
CA ARG A 362 34.11 -34.22 3.34
C ARG A 362 34.09 -35.65 3.89
N ALA A 363 33.08 -36.45 3.55
CA ALA A 363 33.02 -37.85 3.96
C ALA A 363 34.21 -38.67 3.43
N LYS A 364 34.69 -38.35 2.22
CA LYS A 364 35.88 -38.95 1.62
C LYS A 364 37.15 -38.59 2.41
N MET A 365 37.27 -37.34 2.85
CA MET A 365 38.34 -36.88 3.73
C MET A 365 38.32 -37.66 5.05
N ASP A 366 37.19 -37.70 5.73
CA ASP A 366 37.06 -38.41 7.01
C ASP A 366 37.36 -39.92 6.85
N THR A 367 36.97 -40.51 5.72
CA THR A 367 37.30 -41.92 5.39
C THR A 367 38.81 -42.13 5.22
N TYR A 368 39.49 -41.25 4.49
CA TYR A 368 40.95 -41.34 4.31
C TYR A 368 41.70 -41.08 5.61
N GLN A 369 41.22 -40.19 6.46
CA GLN A 369 41.79 -39.94 7.78
C GLN A 369 41.69 -41.20 8.65
N LEU A 370 40.53 -41.83 8.67
CA LEU A 370 40.34 -43.08 9.39
C LEU A 370 41.27 -44.20 8.89
N LEU A 371 41.44 -44.33 7.57
CA LEU A 371 42.36 -45.31 6.98
C LEU A 371 43.83 -45.01 7.28
N ALA A 372 44.23 -43.73 7.25
CA ALA A 372 45.58 -43.31 7.57
C ALA A 372 45.94 -43.64 9.03
N LEU A 373 45.08 -43.23 9.98
CA LEU A 373 45.28 -43.49 11.40
C LEU A 373 45.26 -44.98 11.72
N ALA A 374 44.39 -45.76 11.07
CA ALA A 374 44.37 -47.21 11.25
C ALA A 374 45.62 -47.91 10.67
N ALA A 375 46.24 -47.35 9.61
CA ALA A 375 47.49 -47.86 9.08
C ALA A 375 48.68 -47.51 9.97
N GLU A 376 48.68 -46.30 10.56
CA GLU A 376 49.69 -45.86 11.54
C GLU A 376 49.66 -46.73 12.81
N GLU A 377 48.48 -47.02 13.37
CA GLU A 377 48.34 -47.93 14.52
C GLU A 377 48.85 -49.36 14.21
N LYS A 378 48.88 -49.75 12.93
CA LYS A 378 49.47 -51.01 12.45
C LYS A 378 50.96 -50.91 12.09
N ASN A 379 51.59 -49.77 12.30
CA ASN A 379 52.96 -49.45 11.87
C ASN A 379 53.20 -49.61 10.35
N ASN A 380 52.14 -49.50 9.53
CA ASN A 380 52.26 -49.51 8.07
C ASN A 380 52.42 -48.09 7.53
N ASN A 381 53.63 -47.55 7.67
CA ASN A 381 53.97 -46.17 7.34
C ASN A 381 53.77 -45.83 5.85
N VAL A 382 53.95 -46.80 4.95
CA VAL A 382 53.77 -46.61 3.50
C VAL A 382 52.30 -46.32 3.17
N VAL A 383 51.39 -47.15 3.69
CA VAL A 383 49.95 -46.99 3.48
C VAL A 383 49.42 -45.75 4.19
N ALA A 384 49.90 -45.47 5.41
CA ALA A 384 49.55 -44.26 6.14
C ALA A 384 49.93 -43.00 5.33
N LEU A 385 51.17 -42.94 4.82
CA LEU A 385 51.66 -41.82 4.02
C LEU A 385 50.84 -41.63 2.73
N GLU A 386 50.45 -42.71 2.05
CA GLU A 386 49.61 -42.64 0.85
C GLU A 386 48.26 -41.97 1.14
N TYR A 387 47.60 -42.35 2.23
CA TYR A 387 46.33 -41.74 2.63
C TYR A 387 46.51 -40.31 3.14
N PHE A 388 47.60 -39.98 3.83
CA PHE A 388 47.92 -38.60 4.21
C PHE A 388 48.14 -37.69 2.99
N LYS A 389 48.80 -38.18 1.92
CA LYS A 389 48.91 -37.44 0.66
C LYS A 389 47.53 -37.20 0.02
N LYS A 390 46.68 -38.22 -0.01
CA LYS A 390 45.29 -38.09 -0.52
C LYS A 390 44.46 -37.10 0.30
N LEU A 391 44.67 -37.04 1.61
CA LEU A 391 44.03 -36.06 2.50
C LEU A 391 44.48 -34.64 2.18
N ALA A 392 45.79 -34.41 2.00
CA ALA A 392 46.33 -33.09 1.68
C ALA A 392 45.71 -32.52 0.39
N MET A 393 45.73 -33.31 -0.71
CA MET A 393 45.12 -32.91 -1.98
C MET A 393 43.63 -32.57 -1.86
N LEU A 394 42.92 -33.33 -1.02
CA LEU A 394 41.49 -33.14 -0.81
C LEU A 394 41.18 -31.91 0.06
N LYS A 395 42.04 -31.61 1.05
CA LYS A 395 41.94 -30.42 1.88
C LYS A 395 42.09 -29.15 1.03
N ASP A 396 43.04 -29.14 0.10
CA ASP A 396 43.23 -28.02 -0.83
C ASP A 396 41.99 -27.81 -1.71
N SER A 397 41.43 -28.90 -2.25
CA SER A 397 40.20 -28.86 -3.05
C SER A 397 38.99 -28.34 -2.25
N ILE A 398 38.87 -28.71 -0.97
CA ILE A 398 37.81 -28.23 -0.08
C ILE A 398 38.01 -26.73 0.22
N GLN A 399 39.24 -26.31 0.51
CA GLN A 399 39.56 -24.91 0.79
C GLN A 399 39.28 -24.02 -0.41
N GLU A 400 39.61 -24.45 -1.62
CA GLU A 400 39.29 -23.73 -2.85
C GLU A 400 37.78 -23.54 -3.02
N LEU A 401 37.00 -24.60 -2.76
CA LEU A 401 35.53 -24.55 -2.81
C LEU A 401 34.95 -23.60 -1.73
N GLU A 402 35.50 -23.63 -0.52
CA GLU A 402 35.11 -22.73 0.57
C GLU A 402 35.41 -21.27 0.23
N ASN A 403 36.60 -20.98 -0.31
CA ASN A 403 36.99 -19.66 -0.77
C ASN A 403 36.06 -19.15 -1.89
N LYS A 404 35.75 -20.01 -2.87
CA LYS A 404 34.81 -19.67 -3.95
C LYS A 404 33.40 -19.37 -3.41
N THR A 405 32.95 -20.14 -2.42
CA THR A 405 31.65 -19.91 -1.75
C THR A 405 31.64 -18.58 -1.00
N LEU A 406 32.73 -18.22 -0.33
CA LEU A 406 32.88 -16.94 0.36
C LEU A 406 32.84 -15.75 -0.62
N VAL A 407 33.52 -15.85 -1.76
CA VAL A 407 33.47 -14.82 -2.81
C VAL A 407 32.05 -14.63 -3.33
N TYR A 408 31.30 -15.72 -3.57
CA TYR A 408 29.90 -15.64 -3.98
C TYR A 408 28.98 -15.03 -2.91
N GLU A 409 29.26 -15.28 -1.64
CA GLU A 409 28.52 -14.67 -0.53
C GLU A 409 28.78 -13.17 -0.44
N LEU A 410 30.05 -12.75 -0.56
CA LEU A 410 30.44 -11.34 -0.56
C LEU A 410 29.83 -10.57 -1.74
N SER A 411 29.88 -11.14 -2.95
CA SER A 411 29.27 -10.50 -4.12
C SER A 411 27.75 -10.39 -4.00
N ALA A 412 27.09 -11.42 -3.47
CA ALA A 412 25.65 -11.40 -3.23
C ALA A 412 25.26 -10.35 -2.16
N GLN A 413 26.07 -10.18 -1.11
CA GLN A 413 25.84 -9.14 -0.12
C GLN A 413 26.01 -7.75 -0.71
N TYR A 414 27.06 -7.53 -1.52
CA TYR A 414 27.28 -6.27 -2.20
C TYR A 414 26.10 -5.90 -3.11
N GLU A 415 25.68 -6.82 -4.00
CA GLU A 415 24.51 -6.64 -4.88
C GLU A 415 23.24 -6.32 -4.09
N ALA A 416 23.00 -7.04 -2.99
CA ALA A 416 21.84 -6.81 -2.14
C ALA A 416 21.89 -5.42 -1.46
N ASN A 417 23.04 -5.03 -0.94
CA ASN A 417 23.21 -3.73 -0.30
C ASN A 417 23.06 -2.58 -1.30
N GLU A 418 23.55 -2.74 -2.52
CA GLU A 418 23.37 -1.75 -3.60
C GLU A 418 21.88 -1.57 -3.96
N LYS A 419 21.13 -2.68 -4.05
CA LYS A 419 19.67 -2.64 -4.27
C LYS A 419 18.94 -2.00 -3.09
N ASP A 420 19.30 -2.35 -1.85
CA ASP A 420 18.70 -1.78 -0.64
C ASP A 420 18.94 -0.26 -0.58
N LEU A 421 20.15 0.21 -0.90
CA LEU A 421 20.49 1.64 -1.01
C LEU A 421 19.63 2.35 -2.06
N LYS A 422 19.45 1.75 -3.25
CA LYS A 422 18.59 2.29 -4.31
C LYS A 422 17.13 2.39 -3.85
N ILE A 423 16.63 1.38 -3.13
CA ILE A 423 15.27 1.39 -2.57
C ILE A 423 15.13 2.51 -1.54
N GLU A 424 16.09 2.66 -0.63
CA GLU A 424 16.07 3.72 0.39
C GLU A 424 16.08 5.12 -0.24
N GLN A 425 16.91 5.34 -1.28
CA GLN A 425 16.90 6.58 -2.06
C GLN A 425 15.54 6.84 -2.72
N PHE A 426 14.92 5.81 -3.29
CA PHE A 426 13.59 5.90 -3.90
C PHE A 426 12.48 6.16 -2.87
N GLU A 427 12.52 5.52 -1.70
CA GLU A 427 11.60 5.77 -0.58
C GLU A 427 11.71 7.21 -0.07
N LYS A 428 12.94 7.73 0.05
CA LYS A 428 13.17 9.14 0.42
C LYS A 428 12.59 10.10 -0.63
N SER A 429 12.78 9.80 -1.92
CA SER A 429 12.22 10.58 -3.03
C SER A 429 10.68 10.55 -3.04
N THR A 430 10.07 9.37 -2.89
CA THR A 430 8.61 9.21 -2.84
C THR A 430 7.99 9.88 -1.60
N LYS A 431 8.62 9.79 -0.44
CA LYS A 431 8.19 10.50 0.78
C LYS A 431 8.25 12.03 0.58
N THR A 432 9.27 12.53 -0.12
CA THR A 432 9.40 13.96 -0.45
C THR A 432 8.29 14.41 -1.40
N LYS A 433 8.05 13.65 -2.49
CA LYS A 433 6.93 13.91 -3.42
C LYS A 433 5.58 13.87 -2.71
N ARG A 434 5.36 12.91 -1.81
CA ARG A 434 4.11 12.82 -1.03
C ARG A 434 3.91 14.06 -0.14
N LYS A 435 4.97 14.56 0.51
CA LYS A 435 4.90 15.81 1.28
C LYS A 435 4.55 17.01 0.39
N GLN A 436 5.14 17.10 -0.80
CA GLN A 436 4.83 18.17 -1.77
C GLN A 436 3.37 18.11 -2.23
N ILE A 437 2.86 16.91 -2.57
CA ILE A 437 1.46 16.71 -2.98
C ILE A 437 0.50 17.12 -1.84
N VAL A 438 0.79 16.74 -0.60
CA VAL A 438 -0.02 17.14 0.57
C VAL A 438 0.02 18.66 0.77
N ALA A 439 1.18 19.30 0.64
CA ALA A 439 1.29 20.76 0.74
C ALA A 439 0.48 21.48 -0.36
N LEU A 440 0.51 20.98 -1.60
CA LEU A 440 -0.30 21.51 -2.70
C LEU A 440 -1.81 21.34 -2.45
N MET A 441 -2.24 20.20 -1.89
CA MET A 441 -3.64 20.01 -1.51
C MET A 441 -4.09 21.02 -0.44
N ILE A 442 -3.25 21.26 0.58
CA ILE A 442 -3.53 22.28 1.61
C ILE A 442 -3.62 23.67 0.98
N LEU A 443 -2.68 24.03 0.09
CA LEU A 443 -2.70 25.31 -0.62
C LEU A 443 -3.99 25.48 -1.45
N GLY A 444 -4.40 24.43 -2.17
CA GLY A 444 -5.64 24.41 -2.94
C GLY A 444 -6.88 24.68 -2.08
N VAL A 445 -6.96 24.04 -0.90
CA VAL A 445 -8.06 24.27 0.06
C VAL A 445 -8.07 25.72 0.54
N VAL A 446 -6.91 26.31 0.85
CA VAL A 446 -6.79 27.72 1.26
C VAL A 446 -7.21 28.66 0.14
N CYS A 447 -6.81 28.42 -1.11
CA CYS A 447 -7.22 29.22 -2.26
C CYS A 447 -8.74 29.17 -2.48
N ILE A 448 -9.35 27.98 -2.38
CA ILE A 448 -10.81 27.82 -2.49
C ILE A 448 -11.52 28.62 -1.37
N ALA A 449 -11.03 28.52 -0.13
CA ALA A 449 -11.58 29.29 0.98
C ALA A 449 -11.48 30.80 0.73
N PHE A 450 -10.35 31.28 0.20
CA PHE A 450 -10.15 32.69 -0.14
C PHE A 450 -11.11 33.15 -1.24
N LEU A 451 -11.32 32.35 -2.29
CA LEU A 451 -12.29 32.65 -3.35
C LEU A 451 -13.73 32.70 -2.83
N LEU A 452 -14.11 31.79 -1.92
CA LEU A 452 -15.45 31.78 -1.31
C LEU A 452 -15.68 33.02 -0.43
N VAL A 453 -14.68 33.41 0.36
CA VAL A 453 -14.74 34.62 1.19
C VAL A 453 -14.79 35.87 0.31
N GLY A 454 -13.91 35.97 -0.69
CA GLY A 454 -13.89 37.06 -1.67
C GLY A 454 -15.22 37.18 -2.41
N GLY A 455 -15.79 36.06 -2.86
CA GLY A 455 -17.10 36.01 -3.50
C GLY A 455 -18.25 36.47 -2.58
N LYS A 456 -18.22 36.09 -1.29
CA LYS A 456 -19.19 36.60 -0.30
C LYS A 456 -19.05 38.11 -0.10
N ILE A 457 -17.83 38.63 0.00
CA ILE A 457 -17.57 40.07 0.14
C ILE A 457 -18.08 40.83 -1.09
N LEU A 458 -17.78 40.35 -2.30
CA LEU A 458 -18.21 40.99 -3.54
C LEU A 458 -19.74 41.02 -3.66
N ARG A 459 -20.42 39.91 -3.33
CA ARG A 459 -21.90 39.86 -3.30
C ARG A 459 -22.49 40.85 -2.30
N ARG A 460 -21.90 41.00 -1.11
CA ARG A 460 -22.33 42.01 -0.12
C ARG A 460 -22.17 43.43 -0.67
N LYS A 461 -21.03 43.73 -1.29
CA LYS A 461 -20.76 45.04 -1.90
C LYS A 461 -21.74 45.35 -3.03
N ASN A 462 -22.03 44.39 -3.91
CA ASN A 462 -23.01 44.57 -4.99
C ASN A 462 -24.43 44.82 -4.45
N LYS A 463 -24.85 44.09 -3.40
CA LYS A 463 -26.17 44.30 -2.77
C LYS A 463 -26.29 45.67 -2.10
N GLN A 464 -25.21 46.17 -1.49
CA GLN A 464 -25.17 47.54 -0.94
C GLN A 464 -25.26 48.58 -2.05
N LYS A 465 -24.56 48.38 -3.17
CA LYS A 465 -24.60 49.29 -4.33
C LYS A 465 -26.02 49.41 -4.91
N GLN A 466 -26.70 48.29 -5.14
CA GLN A 466 -28.08 48.28 -5.65
C GLN A 466 -29.06 49.05 -4.73
N LYS A 467 -28.96 48.85 -3.41
CA LYS A 467 -29.79 49.58 -2.45
C LYS A 467 -29.56 51.09 -2.52
N LEU A 468 -28.32 51.52 -2.76
CA LEU A 468 -27.99 52.94 -2.86
C LEU A 468 -28.58 53.56 -4.13
N GLU A 469 -28.48 52.86 -5.27
CA GLU A 469 -29.07 53.30 -6.54
C GLU A 469 -30.59 53.45 -6.45
N GLU A 470 -31.27 52.51 -5.79
CA GLU A 470 -32.73 52.57 -5.57
C GLU A 470 -33.15 53.77 -4.70
N ILE A 471 -32.37 54.09 -3.66
CA ILE A 471 -32.60 55.27 -2.81
C ILE A 471 -32.49 56.57 -3.63
N VAL A 472 -31.46 56.67 -4.47
CA VAL A 472 -31.24 57.84 -5.34
C VAL A 472 -32.39 57.99 -6.34
N GLU A 473 -32.81 56.91 -6.98
CA GLU A 473 -33.90 56.95 -7.95
C GLU A 473 -35.23 57.41 -7.32
N ARG A 474 -35.55 56.89 -6.11
CA ARG A 474 -36.74 57.31 -5.37
C ARG A 474 -36.72 58.80 -5.04
N LYS A 475 -35.58 59.33 -4.61
CA LYS A 475 -35.42 60.76 -4.29
C LYS A 475 -35.59 61.65 -5.52
N ASN A 476 -35.09 61.23 -6.67
CA ASN A 476 -35.29 61.96 -7.92
C ASN A 476 -36.78 62.00 -8.34
N LYS A 477 -37.51 60.89 -8.19
CA LYS A 477 -38.96 60.84 -8.46
C LYS A 477 -39.76 61.78 -7.56
N GLU A 478 -39.41 61.84 -6.27
CA GLU A 478 -40.02 62.75 -5.28
C GLU A 478 -39.84 64.23 -5.69
N LEU A 479 -38.64 64.61 -6.09
CA LEU A 479 -38.31 65.96 -6.53
C LEU A 479 -39.09 66.39 -7.79
N THR A 480 -39.18 65.51 -8.79
CA THR A 480 -39.90 65.80 -10.05
C THR A 480 -41.38 66.03 -9.79
N THR A 481 -41.98 65.24 -8.90
CA THR A 481 -43.41 65.36 -8.56
C THR A 481 -43.72 66.71 -7.91
N ASN A 482 -42.89 67.13 -6.95
CA ASN A 482 -43.05 68.44 -6.29
C ASN A 482 -42.82 69.60 -7.26
N THR A 483 -41.84 69.47 -8.17
CA THR A 483 -41.56 70.48 -9.20
C THR A 483 -42.75 70.65 -10.15
N LEU A 484 -43.36 69.55 -10.60
CA LEU A 484 -44.56 69.56 -11.44
C LEU A 484 -45.76 70.21 -10.72
N HIS A 485 -45.93 69.95 -9.43
CA HIS A 485 -47.00 70.57 -8.64
C HIS A 485 -46.83 72.10 -8.55
N LEU A 486 -45.61 72.58 -8.34
CA LEU A 486 -45.29 74.01 -8.37
C LEU A 486 -45.57 74.64 -9.74
N LEU A 487 -45.18 73.98 -10.83
CA LEU A 487 -45.46 74.44 -12.20
C LEU A 487 -46.96 74.54 -12.47
N LYS A 488 -47.74 73.53 -12.06
CA LYS A 488 -49.20 73.52 -12.23
C LYS A 488 -49.84 74.67 -11.46
N LYS A 489 -49.46 74.89 -10.19
CA LYS A 489 -49.97 76.01 -9.38
C LYS A 489 -49.72 77.37 -10.05
N ASN A 490 -48.50 77.60 -10.56
CA ASN A 490 -48.16 78.84 -11.26
C ASN A 490 -48.92 79.02 -12.57
N ASN A 491 -49.11 77.96 -13.35
CA ASN A 491 -49.96 78.01 -14.56
C ASN A 491 -51.41 78.37 -14.22
N THR A 492 -51.99 77.79 -13.17
CA THR A 492 -53.36 78.14 -12.76
C THR A 492 -53.46 79.60 -12.34
N LEU A 493 -52.50 80.10 -11.57
CA LEU A 493 -52.45 81.51 -11.17
C LEU A 493 -52.32 82.44 -12.38
N ASN A 494 -51.50 82.08 -13.36
CA ASN A 494 -51.36 82.86 -14.59
C ASN A 494 -52.64 82.84 -15.44
N ASN A 495 -53.31 81.70 -15.57
CA ASN A 495 -54.59 81.60 -16.29
C ASN A 495 -55.70 82.40 -15.60
N VAL A 496 -55.74 82.39 -14.25
CA VAL A 496 -56.67 83.23 -13.48
C VAL A 496 -56.35 84.70 -13.72
N LYS A 497 -55.07 85.07 -13.70
CA LYS A 497 -54.64 86.44 -14.00
C LYS A 497 -55.11 86.88 -15.38
N GLU A 498 -54.85 86.08 -16.42
CA GLU A 498 -55.20 86.38 -17.81
C GLU A 498 -56.71 86.63 -17.96
N LYS A 499 -57.54 85.72 -17.40
CA LYS A 499 -59.00 85.89 -17.37
C LYS A 499 -59.46 87.14 -16.62
N VAL A 500 -58.82 87.51 -15.51
CA VAL A 500 -59.17 88.74 -14.77
C VAL A 500 -58.71 90.01 -15.51
N THR A 501 -57.60 89.95 -16.26
CA THR A 501 -57.20 91.05 -17.17
C THR A 501 -58.16 91.22 -18.33
N ASP A 502 -58.69 90.14 -18.90
CA ASP A 502 -59.68 90.22 -19.98
C ASP A 502 -60.98 90.87 -19.48
N LEU A 503 -61.41 90.55 -18.26
CA LEU A 503 -62.57 91.18 -17.59
C LEU A 503 -62.35 92.67 -17.25
N CYS A 504 -61.09 93.13 -17.19
CA CYS A 504 -60.78 94.57 -17.03
C CYS A 504 -60.92 95.37 -18.34
N ASN A 505 -61.00 94.70 -19.49
CA ASN A 505 -61.06 95.33 -20.82
C ASN A 505 -62.51 95.53 -21.33
N THR A 506 -63.51 95.02 -20.61
CA THR A 506 -64.94 95.20 -20.90
C THR A 506 -65.53 96.38 -20.10
N GLN A 507 -66.39 97.20 -20.72
CA GLN A 507 -67.05 98.37 -20.09
C GLN A 507 -68.14 97.94 -19.08
N ASP A 508 -67.72 97.34 -17.96
CA ASP A 508 -68.59 96.96 -16.85
C ASP A 508 -68.30 97.79 -15.60
N ALA A 509 -69.34 98.03 -14.80
CA ALA A 509 -69.30 98.90 -13.61
C ALA A 509 -68.41 98.40 -12.44
N ASN A 510 -67.75 97.23 -12.58
CA ASN A 510 -66.94 96.58 -11.53
C ASN A 510 -65.41 96.57 -11.79
N ILE A 511 -64.91 97.38 -12.73
CA ILE A 511 -63.47 97.50 -13.06
C ILE A 511 -62.57 97.70 -11.82
N TYR A 512 -63.06 98.38 -10.78
CA TYR A 512 -62.30 98.60 -9.54
C TYR A 512 -62.05 97.31 -8.75
N GLU A 513 -63.05 96.42 -8.63
CA GLU A 513 -62.90 95.15 -7.91
C GLU A 513 -62.01 94.16 -8.68
N TYR A 514 -62.05 94.14 -10.01
CA TYR A 514 -61.11 93.34 -10.82
C TYR A 514 -59.66 93.82 -10.70
N ARG A 515 -59.43 95.14 -10.62
CA ARG A 515 -58.10 95.69 -10.33
C ARG A 515 -57.61 95.30 -8.93
N LYS A 516 -58.50 95.19 -7.94
CA LYS A 516 -58.18 94.74 -6.58
C LYS A 516 -57.80 93.25 -6.55
N VAL A 517 -58.51 92.39 -7.30
CA VAL A 517 -58.16 90.98 -7.50
C VAL A 517 -56.80 90.84 -8.20
N LEU A 518 -56.52 91.63 -9.24
CA LEU A 518 -55.19 91.69 -9.86
C LEU A 518 -54.11 92.18 -8.88
N GLN A 519 -54.43 93.11 -7.98
CA GLN A 519 -53.52 93.54 -6.92
C GLN A 519 -53.23 92.42 -5.92
N VAL A 520 -54.22 91.63 -5.50
CA VAL A 520 -54.03 90.49 -4.59
C VAL A 520 -53.24 89.36 -5.28
N ILE A 521 -53.51 89.06 -6.55
CA ILE A 521 -52.72 88.12 -7.36
C ILE A 521 -51.28 88.64 -7.56
N ASN A 522 -51.09 89.95 -7.69
CA ASN A 522 -49.77 90.58 -7.72
C ASN A 522 -49.11 90.65 -6.32
N PHE A 523 -49.87 90.60 -5.23
CA PHE A 523 -49.38 90.62 -3.85
C PHE A 523 -48.96 89.20 -3.38
N ASP A 524 -49.62 88.15 -3.87
CA ASP A 524 -49.19 86.74 -3.65
C ASP A 524 -47.90 86.39 -4.40
N LYS A 525 -47.33 87.37 -5.12
CA LYS A 525 -46.02 87.34 -5.75
C LYS A 525 -44.88 87.55 -4.74
N LYS A 526 -44.88 86.81 -3.63
CA LYS A 526 -43.66 86.61 -2.83
C LYS A 526 -42.74 85.62 -3.56
N GLU A 527 -42.06 86.15 -4.58
CA GLU A 527 -41.10 85.47 -5.47
C GLU A 527 -39.96 84.74 -4.71
N ASP A 528 -39.73 85.09 -3.44
CA ASP A 528 -38.65 84.53 -2.62
C ASP A 528 -39.03 83.32 -1.74
N GLN A 529 -40.30 83.10 -1.40
CA GLN A 529 -40.67 81.97 -0.51
C GLN A 529 -40.72 80.63 -1.27
N ASN A 530 -41.28 80.63 -2.49
CA ASN A 530 -41.30 79.45 -3.36
C ASN A 530 -39.90 79.02 -3.82
N TRP A 531 -39.00 79.99 -4.03
CA TRP A 531 -37.61 79.70 -4.36
C TRP A 531 -36.81 79.13 -3.18
N ARG A 532 -37.09 79.58 -1.95
CA ARG A 532 -36.47 79.01 -0.74
C ARG A 532 -36.83 77.54 -0.57
N LEU A 533 -38.12 77.19 -0.69
CA LEU A 533 -38.57 75.79 -0.61
C LEU A 533 -37.99 74.92 -1.74
N PHE A 534 -38.00 75.42 -2.98
CA PHE A 534 -37.36 74.71 -4.10
C PHE A 534 -35.87 74.50 -3.86
N ARG A 535 -35.17 75.51 -3.34
CA ARG A 535 -33.74 75.44 -3.04
C ARG A 535 -33.44 74.36 -2.00
N GLU A 536 -34.20 74.29 -0.91
CA GLU A 536 -34.02 73.28 0.14
C GLU A 536 -34.20 71.87 -0.44
N LEU A 537 -35.27 71.63 -1.19
CA LEU A 537 -35.54 70.33 -1.83
C LEU A 537 -34.50 69.96 -2.91
N PHE A 538 -34.00 70.95 -3.65
CA PHE A 538 -32.94 70.73 -4.64
C PHE A 538 -31.60 70.38 -3.97
N GLU A 539 -31.20 71.09 -2.92
CA GLU A 539 -29.95 70.79 -2.20
C GLU A 539 -30.00 69.42 -1.51
N GLU A 540 -31.16 69.01 -0.99
CA GLU A 540 -31.34 67.67 -0.43
C GLU A 540 -31.15 66.55 -1.46
N SER A 541 -31.59 66.77 -2.69
CA SER A 541 -31.51 65.78 -3.78
C SER A 541 -30.19 65.83 -4.57
N HIS A 542 -29.56 67.00 -4.63
CA HIS A 542 -28.34 67.28 -5.38
C HIS A 542 -27.26 67.85 -4.45
N GLN A 543 -26.92 67.09 -3.40
CA GLN A 543 -26.01 67.55 -2.35
C GLN A 543 -24.67 68.03 -2.91
N GLY A 544 -24.29 69.27 -2.59
CA GLY A 544 -23.02 69.84 -2.99
C GLY A 544 -22.99 70.44 -4.40
N PHE A 545 -24.05 70.30 -5.19
CA PHE A 545 -24.14 70.92 -6.53
C PHE A 545 -23.99 72.44 -6.47
N TYR A 546 -24.61 73.09 -5.49
CA TYR A 546 -24.46 74.54 -5.31
C TYR A 546 -23.01 74.94 -4.97
N LYS A 547 -22.34 74.14 -4.14
CA LYS A 547 -20.93 74.35 -3.79
C LYS A 547 -20.05 74.16 -5.02
N GLU A 548 -20.33 73.15 -5.83
CA GLU A 548 -19.60 72.87 -7.07
C GLU A 548 -19.78 73.99 -8.11
N ILE A 549 -21.01 74.47 -8.32
CA ILE A 549 -21.29 75.58 -9.24
C ILE A 549 -20.62 76.88 -8.76
N LYS A 550 -20.71 77.21 -7.47
CA LYS A 550 -20.05 78.40 -6.92
C LYS A 550 -18.53 78.32 -6.97
N ASN A 551 -17.97 77.12 -6.77
CA ASN A 551 -16.53 76.92 -6.87
C ASN A 551 -16.04 77.03 -8.32
N ARG A 552 -16.75 76.44 -9.29
CA ARG A 552 -16.40 76.53 -10.71
C ARG A 552 -16.64 77.93 -11.28
N PHE A 553 -17.68 78.62 -10.83
CA PHE A 553 -18.09 79.92 -11.37
C PHE A 553 -18.48 80.92 -10.26
N PRO A 554 -17.50 81.60 -9.64
CA PRO A 554 -17.75 82.52 -8.52
C PRO A 554 -18.59 83.76 -8.88
N THR A 555 -18.65 84.13 -10.17
CA THR A 555 -19.30 85.34 -10.69
C THR A 555 -20.78 85.14 -11.08
N ILE A 556 -21.35 83.97 -10.81
CA ILE A 556 -22.75 83.65 -11.10
C ILE A 556 -23.67 84.37 -10.12
N THR A 557 -24.66 85.09 -10.66
CA THR A 557 -25.66 85.79 -9.86
C THR A 557 -26.72 84.83 -9.33
N SER A 558 -27.43 85.23 -8.26
CA SER A 558 -28.53 84.43 -7.71
C SER A 558 -29.59 84.04 -8.75
N LYS A 559 -29.89 84.91 -9.73
CA LYS A 559 -30.88 84.65 -10.80
C LYS A 559 -30.38 83.63 -11.83
N GLU A 560 -29.11 83.68 -12.18
CA GLU A 560 -28.47 82.71 -13.08
C GLU A 560 -28.34 81.34 -12.42
N LEU A 561 -28.06 81.32 -11.11
CA LEU A 561 -28.08 80.10 -10.32
C LEU A 561 -29.49 79.46 -10.30
N ARG A 562 -30.56 80.28 -10.24
CA ARG A 562 -31.93 79.75 -10.38
C ARG A 562 -32.13 79.07 -11.73
N LEU A 563 -31.69 79.72 -12.80
CA LEU A 563 -31.76 79.17 -14.14
C LEU A 563 -30.97 77.86 -14.28
N ILE A 564 -29.77 77.76 -13.71
CA ILE A 564 -28.96 76.53 -13.73
C ILE A 564 -29.69 75.38 -13.03
N CYS A 565 -30.27 75.60 -11.84
CA CYS A 565 -31.01 74.54 -11.15
C CYS A 565 -32.21 74.06 -11.97
N LEU A 566 -32.92 74.96 -12.66
CA LEU A 566 -34.05 74.59 -13.51
C LEU A 566 -33.61 73.85 -14.78
N LEU A 567 -32.45 74.20 -15.33
CA LEU A 567 -31.84 73.48 -16.45
C LEU A 567 -31.33 72.10 -16.04
N ARG A 568 -30.80 71.96 -14.80
CA ARG A 568 -30.38 70.69 -14.21
C ARG A 568 -31.54 69.71 -14.00
N LEU A 569 -32.76 70.22 -13.84
CA LEU A 569 -33.98 69.41 -13.81
C LEU A 569 -34.54 69.11 -15.20
N ASN A 570 -33.80 69.45 -16.27
CA ASN A 570 -34.19 69.25 -17.66
C ASN A 570 -35.54 69.90 -18.04
N LEU A 571 -35.86 71.06 -17.44
CA LEU A 571 -37.08 71.79 -17.74
C LEU A 571 -37.00 72.51 -19.08
N SER A 572 -38.09 72.50 -19.84
CA SER A 572 -38.20 73.19 -21.13
C SER A 572 -38.19 74.71 -20.95
N SER A 573 -37.84 75.45 -22.02
CA SER A 573 -37.89 76.92 -22.00
C SER A 573 -39.28 77.48 -21.65
N LYS A 574 -40.35 76.74 -21.99
CA LYS A 574 -41.73 77.12 -21.65
C LYS A 574 -41.97 76.97 -20.14
N GLU A 575 -41.57 75.85 -19.54
CA GLU A 575 -41.72 75.61 -18.10
C GLU A 575 -40.85 76.54 -17.26
N ILE A 576 -39.62 76.80 -17.70
CA ILE A 576 -38.73 77.79 -17.06
C ILE A 576 -39.36 79.18 -17.12
N SER A 577 -40.01 79.53 -18.24
CA SER A 577 -40.67 80.84 -18.39
C SER A 577 -41.82 81.01 -17.41
N THR A 578 -42.61 79.95 -17.21
CA THR A 578 -43.67 79.90 -16.21
C THR A 578 -43.10 79.98 -14.79
N PHE A 579 -42.05 79.22 -14.50
CA PHE A 579 -41.45 79.15 -13.17
C PHE A 579 -40.81 80.48 -12.74
N LEU A 580 -40.05 81.10 -13.65
CA LEU A 580 -39.38 82.38 -13.41
C LEU A 580 -40.31 83.58 -13.66
N ASN A 581 -41.55 83.35 -14.09
CA ASN A 581 -42.53 84.38 -14.45
C ASN A 581 -41.93 85.46 -15.38
N ILE A 582 -41.23 85.03 -16.42
CA ILE A 582 -40.68 85.86 -17.50
C ILE A 582 -41.18 85.32 -18.83
N SER A 583 -41.13 86.13 -19.90
CA SER A 583 -41.48 85.63 -21.23
C SER A 583 -40.52 84.52 -21.68
N THR A 584 -40.98 83.64 -22.57
CA THR A 584 -40.14 82.62 -23.22
C THR A 584 -38.91 83.24 -23.90
N GLU A 585 -39.07 84.43 -24.49
CA GLU A 585 -37.97 85.24 -25.02
C GLU A 585 -37.01 85.75 -23.92
N GLY A 586 -37.55 86.09 -22.75
CA GLY A 586 -36.76 86.39 -21.56
C GLY A 586 -35.88 85.23 -21.11
N VAL A 587 -36.39 83.99 -21.18
CA VAL A 587 -35.63 82.76 -20.88
C VAL A 587 -34.52 82.56 -21.90
N LYS A 588 -34.79 82.72 -23.20
CA LYS A 588 -33.76 82.61 -24.25
C LYS A 588 -32.62 83.61 -24.03
N LYS A 589 -32.95 84.87 -23.73
CA LYS A 589 -31.95 85.90 -23.39
C LYS A 589 -31.16 85.53 -22.13
N ALA A 590 -31.82 84.97 -21.11
CA ALA A 590 -31.17 84.53 -19.88
C ALA A 590 -30.21 83.34 -20.11
N ARG A 591 -30.62 82.35 -20.92
CA ARG A 591 -29.77 81.23 -21.35
C ARG A 591 -28.54 81.73 -22.13
N HIS A 592 -28.74 82.67 -23.05
CA HIS A 592 -27.64 83.25 -23.81
C HIS A 592 -26.63 84.00 -22.91
N ARG A 593 -27.12 84.77 -21.91
CA ARG A 593 -26.24 85.41 -20.91
C ARG A 593 -25.48 84.39 -20.08
N LEU A 594 -26.16 83.33 -19.65
CA LEU A 594 -25.55 82.26 -18.88
C LEU A 594 -24.47 81.55 -19.68
N ARG A 595 -24.73 81.23 -20.95
CA ARG A 595 -23.77 80.61 -21.87
C ARG A 595 -22.48 81.42 -22.00
N LYS A 596 -22.59 82.75 -22.14
CA LYS A 596 -21.42 83.65 -22.16
C LYS A 596 -20.62 83.61 -20.86
N LYS A 597 -21.28 83.55 -19.69
CA LYS A 597 -20.59 83.46 -18.39
C LYS A 597 -19.93 82.11 -18.14
N LEU A 598 -20.53 81.03 -18.65
CA LEU A 598 -19.96 79.68 -18.60
C LEU A 598 -18.86 79.45 -19.66
N LYS A 599 -18.62 80.45 -20.53
CA LYS A 599 -17.63 80.41 -21.62
C LYS A 599 -17.83 79.24 -22.60
N LEU A 600 -19.07 78.83 -22.83
CA LEU A 600 -19.38 77.75 -23.76
C LEU A 600 -19.29 78.22 -25.22
N THR A 601 -18.73 77.38 -26.09
CA THR A 601 -18.64 77.64 -27.54
C THR A 601 -20.01 77.48 -28.21
N ILE A 602 -20.16 77.88 -29.49
CA ILE A 602 -21.45 77.81 -30.23
C ILE A 602 -21.91 76.35 -30.45
N GLU A 603 -21.00 75.40 -30.38
CA GLU A 603 -21.26 73.97 -30.59
C GLU A 603 -21.67 73.24 -29.29
N GLU A 604 -21.35 73.78 -28.12
CA GLU A 604 -21.64 73.16 -26.83
C GLU A 604 -23.07 73.44 -26.35
N SER A 605 -23.87 72.37 -26.19
CA SER A 605 -25.20 72.42 -25.59
C SER A 605 -25.12 72.88 -24.13
N LEU A 606 -25.82 73.96 -23.80
CA LEU A 606 -25.87 74.50 -22.44
C LEU A 606 -26.52 73.51 -21.48
N GLU A 607 -27.52 72.78 -21.96
CA GLU A 607 -28.25 71.74 -21.25
C GLU A 607 -27.35 70.54 -20.94
N ASP A 608 -26.66 69.99 -21.94
CA ASP A 608 -25.80 68.82 -21.73
C ASP A 608 -24.62 69.16 -20.81
N TYR A 609 -24.09 70.38 -20.93
CA TYR A 609 -23.05 70.85 -20.03
C TYR A 609 -23.53 70.92 -18.58
N ILE A 610 -24.70 71.51 -18.32
CA ILE A 610 -25.28 71.57 -16.97
C ILE A 610 -25.67 70.19 -16.45
N MET A 611 -26.08 69.27 -17.33
CA MET A 611 -26.35 67.87 -17.00
C MET A 611 -25.06 67.07 -16.71
N SER A 612 -23.88 67.56 -17.13
CA SER A 612 -22.59 66.93 -16.85
C SER A 612 -21.91 67.39 -15.55
N ILE A 613 -22.33 68.53 -14.97
CA ILE A 613 -21.87 69.02 -13.66
C ILE A 613 -22.59 68.25 -12.57
#